data_AF-A0A537YWY1-F1
#
_entry.id   AF-A0A537YWY1-F1
#
_cell.length_a   1.000
_cell.length_b   1.000
_cell.length_c   1.000
_cell.angle_alpha   90.00
_cell.angle_beta   90.00
_cell.angle_gamma   90.00
#
_symmetry.space_group_name_H-M   'P 1'
#
loop_
_entity.id
_entity.type
_entity.pdbx_description
1 polymer ?
#
loop_
_entity_poly.entity_id
_entity_poly.type
_entity_poly.pdbx_seq_one_letter_code
_entity_poly.pdbx_strand_id
1 'polypeptide(L)'
;MRRKSTAGRFAERILTGVDDAGVEERVVIWIERKPGALWAVGRAVNPQHRPTDEPRHDDYVFEGYELEDALEVANGALEDDVSVLEEDGNTKKVKPFLRDELLKPLERYFFGHSAS
;
A
#
# COMPACT_ATOMS: atom_id res chain seq x y z
N MET A 1 13.28 -0.43 -18.84
CA MET A 1 12.07 -0.30 -17.99
C MET A 1 12.11 -1.44 -16.99
N ARG A 2 12.55 -1.18 -15.76
CA ARG A 2 12.73 -2.21 -14.72
C ARG A 2 11.34 -2.72 -14.32
N ARG A 3 11.12 -4.02 -14.35
CA ARG A 3 9.82 -4.65 -14.03
C ARG A 3 9.53 -4.34 -12.57
N LYS A 4 8.61 -3.41 -12.29
CA LYS A 4 8.12 -3.18 -10.92
C LYS A 4 7.61 -4.52 -10.39
N SER A 5 8.14 -5.03 -9.28
CA SER A 5 7.60 -6.23 -8.62
C SER A 5 6.29 -5.92 -7.89
N THR A 6 5.45 -5.06 -8.45
CA THR A 6 4.08 -4.78 -7.99
C THR A 6 3.13 -5.90 -8.38
N ALA A 7 3.64 -6.99 -8.98
CA ALA A 7 2.89 -8.19 -9.29
C ALA A 7 2.40 -8.81 -7.99
N GLY A 8 1.15 -8.51 -7.63
CA GLY A 8 0.56 -8.92 -6.36
C GLY A 8 -0.07 -7.77 -5.58
N ARG A 9 0.27 -6.50 -5.87
CA ARG A 9 -0.39 -5.34 -5.24
C ARG A 9 -1.79 -5.15 -5.81
N PHE A 10 -2.77 -5.10 -4.91
CA PHE A 10 -4.18 -4.88 -5.25
C PHE A 10 -4.56 -3.41 -5.12
N ALA A 11 -3.95 -2.70 -4.16
CA ALA A 11 -4.13 -1.26 -3.99
C ALA A 11 -2.86 -0.61 -3.45
N GLU A 12 -2.68 0.67 -3.76
CA GLU A 12 -1.56 1.49 -3.30
C GLU A 12 -2.05 2.92 -3.03
N ARG A 13 -1.44 3.57 -2.03
CA ARG A 13 -1.54 5.00 -1.77
C ARG A 13 -0.14 5.57 -1.63
N ILE A 14 0.06 6.76 -2.18
CA ILE A 14 1.32 7.49 -2.11
C ILE A 14 1.01 8.83 -1.44
N LEU A 15 1.71 9.09 -0.36
CA LEU A 15 1.70 10.35 0.35
C LEU A 15 3.01 11.08 0.05
N THR A 16 2.93 12.39 -0.15
CA THR A 16 4.10 13.24 -0.42
C THR A 16 4.06 14.44 0.50
N GLY A 17 5.14 14.69 1.24
CA GLY A 17 5.33 15.81 2.15
C GLY A 17 6.73 16.40 2.04
N VAL A 18 7.09 17.20 3.04
CA VAL A 18 8.45 17.72 3.24
C VAL A 18 8.82 17.49 4.69
N ASP A 19 10.07 17.09 4.95
CA ASP A 19 10.58 16.95 6.32
C ASP A 19 11.05 18.30 6.90
N ASP A 20 11.52 18.28 8.15
CA ASP A 20 12.05 19.46 8.87
C ASP A 20 13.25 20.12 8.15
N ALA A 21 13.95 19.39 7.28
CA ALA A 21 15.08 19.90 6.49
C ALA A 21 14.64 20.44 5.12
N GLY A 22 13.34 20.40 4.82
CA GLY A 22 12.76 20.81 3.53
C GLY A 22 12.98 19.79 2.40
N VAL A 23 13.33 18.55 2.74
CA VAL A 23 13.53 17.46 1.77
C VAL A 23 12.20 16.79 1.48
N GLU A 24 11.93 16.46 0.21
CA GLU A 24 10.72 15.72 -0.17
C GLU A 24 10.68 14.36 0.53
N GLU A 25 9.61 14.14 1.31
CA GLU A 25 9.30 12.84 1.87
C GLU A 25 8.18 12.16 1.07
N ARG A 26 8.33 10.86 0.85
CA ARG A 26 7.32 10.02 0.22
C ARG A 26 7.04 8.77 1.04
N VAL A 27 5.80 8.61 1.47
CA VAL A 27 5.34 7.36 2.09
C VAL A 27 4.50 6.59 1.07
N VAL A 28 4.77 5.29 0.94
CA VAL A 28 4.00 4.38 0.09
C VAL A 28 3.38 3.30 0.97
N ILE A 29 2.05 3.20 0.93
CA ILE A 29 1.29 2.16 1.61
C ILE A 29 0.62 1.29 0.55
N TRP A 30 0.67 -0.02 0.69
CA TRP A 30 0.03 -0.94 -0.25
C TRP A 30 -0.59 -2.15 0.44
N ILE A 31 -1.58 -2.73 -0.24
CA ILE A 31 -2.18 -4.02 0.10
C ILE A 31 -1.87 -4.98 -1.04
N GLU A 32 -1.30 -6.14 -0.72
CA GLU A 32 -0.98 -7.18 -1.69
C GLU A 32 -1.44 -8.57 -1.28
N ARG A 33 -1.57 -9.43 -2.30
CA ARG A 33 -1.89 -10.84 -2.12
C ARG A 33 -0.64 -11.69 -2.38
N LYS A 34 -0.11 -12.29 -1.32
CA LYS A 34 1.03 -13.19 -1.36
C LYS A 34 0.59 -14.64 -1.65
N PRO A 35 1.50 -15.52 -2.10
CA PRO A 35 1.22 -16.93 -2.28
C PRO A 35 0.58 -17.56 -1.03
N GLY A 36 -0.30 -18.54 -1.23
CA GLY A 36 -1.00 -19.20 -0.12
C GLY A 36 -2.19 -18.41 0.43
N ALA A 37 -2.74 -17.47 -0.35
CA ALA A 37 -3.92 -16.72 0.04
C ALA A 37 -3.68 -15.87 1.32
N LEU A 38 -2.50 -15.26 1.40
CA LEU A 38 -2.10 -14.35 2.48
C LEU A 38 -2.25 -12.90 2.02
N TRP A 39 -2.93 -12.07 2.81
CA TRP A 39 -2.93 -10.61 2.65
C TRP A 39 -1.73 -10.04 3.38
N ALA A 40 -1.07 -9.07 2.76
CA ALA A 40 0.00 -8.32 3.39
C ALA A 40 -0.22 -6.82 3.17
N VAL A 41 0.05 -6.05 4.23
CA VAL A 41 0.06 -4.58 4.19
C VAL A 41 1.50 -4.14 4.34
N GLY A 42 1.97 -3.36 3.38
CA GLY A 42 3.28 -2.76 3.44
C GLY A 42 3.23 -1.25 3.57
N ARG A 43 4.20 -0.69 4.29
CA ARG A 43 4.47 0.74 4.42
C ARG A 43 5.96 0.97 4.23
N ALA A 44 6.31 1.88 3.33
CA ALA A 44 7.69 2.26 3.09
C ALA A 44 7.84 3.78 3.03
N VAL A 45 8.75 4.32 3.83
CA VAL A 45 9.19 5.71 3.74
C VAL A 45 10.36 5.81 2.77
N ASN A 46 10.29 6.79 1.88
CA ASN A 46 11.27 7.12 0.86
C ASN A 46 11.77 5.94 0.01
N PRO A 47 10.89 5.05 -0.50
CA PRO A 47 11.33 3.90 -1.28
C PRO A 47 12.05 4.29 -2.59
N GLN A 48 11.82 5.50 -3.12
CA GLN A 48 12.49 6.03 -4.32
C GLN A 48 14.01 6.19 -4.18
N HIS A 49 14.54 6.19 -2.96
CA HIS A 49 15.99 6.29 -2.71
C HIS A 49 16.66 4.92 -2.58
N ARG A 50 15.89 3.82 -2.68
CA ARG A 50 16.41 2.46 -2.54
C ARG A 50 17.06 1.98 -3.85
N PRO A 51 18.04 1.06 -3.77
CA PRO A 51 18.68 0.50 -4.96
C PRO A 51 17.75 -0.41 -5.78
N THR A 52 16.65 -0.89 -5.18
CA THR A 52 15.64 -1.75 -5.80
C THR A 52 14.23 -1.30 -5.38
N ASP A 53 13.24 -1.60 -6.22
CA ASP A 53 11.81 -1.35 -5.94
C ASP A 53 11.16 -2.52 -5.16
N GLU A 54 11.93 -3.53 -4.75
CA GLU A 54 11.43 -4.68 -4.02
C GLU A 54 11.12 -4.30 -2.57
N PRO A 55 9.95 -4.72 -2.04
CA PRO A 55 9.68 -4.63 -0.61
C PRO A 55 10.74 -5.32 0.23
N ARG A 56 11.15 -4.67 1.32
CA ARG A 56 11.94 -5.27 2.39
C ARG A 56 11.01 -6.00 3.35
N HIS A 57 11.56 -6.98 4.06
CA HIS A 57 10.82 -7.69 5.11
C HIS A 57 10.19 -6.71 6.12
N ASP A 58 10.95 -5.72 6.57
CA ASP A 58 10.51 -4.76 7.59
C ASP A 58 9.57 -3.67 7.05
N ASP A 59 9.26 -3.68 5.76
CA ASP A 59 8.20 -2.81 5.23
C ASP A 59 6.80 -3.38 5.54
N TYR A 60 6.68 -4.67 5.84
CA TYR A 60 5.38 -5.30 6.10
C TYR A 60 4.93 -5.03 7.53
N VAL A 61 3.85 -4.27 7.66
CA VAL A 61 3.24 -3.92 8.95
C VAL A 61 2.14 -4.91 9.35
N PHE A 62 1.67 -5.72 8.40
CA PHE A 62 0.72 -6.80 8.66
C PHE A 62 0.85 -7.92 7.63
N GLU A 63 0.67 -9.16 8.10
CA GLU A 63 0.45 -10.34 7.28
C GLU A 63 -0.62 -11.22 7.92
N GLY A 64 -1.66 -11.60 7.17
CA GLY A 64 -2.77 -12.38 7.69
C GLY A 64 -3.73 -12.87 6.63
N TYR A 65 -4.70 -13.70 7.01
CA TYR A 65 -5.64 -14.31 6.07
C TYR A 65 -6.92 -13.51 5.88
N GLU A 66 -7.25 -12.63 6.83
CA GLU A 66 -8.49 -11.85 6.83
C GLU A 66 -8.31 -10.54 6.06
N LEU A 67 -9.23 -10.27 5.13
CA LEU A 67 -9.21 -9.04 4.33
C LEU A 67 -9.58 -7.81 5.17
N GLU A 68 -10.46 -7.98 6.15
CA GLU A 68 -10.96 -6.89 7.00
C GLU A 68 -9.83 -6.37 7.89
N ASP A 69 -9.05 -7.26 8.51
CA ASP A 69 -7.83 -6.89 9.25
C ASP A 69 -6.80 -6.16 8.39
N ALA A 70 -6.57 -6.65 7.15
CA ALA A 70 -5.64 -5.99 6.24
C ALA A 70 -6.11 -4.57 5.87
N LEU A 71 -7.42 -4.37 5.69
CA LEU A 71 -8.00 -3.05 5.44
C LEU A 71 -7.92 -2.14 6.66
N GLU A 72 -8.14 -2.67 7.86
CA GLU A 72 -8.02 -1.93 9.11
C GLU A 72 -6.58 -1.43 9.29
N VAL A 73 -5.59 -2.32 9.20
CA VAL A 73 -4.18 -1.93 9.36
C VAL A 73 -3.74 -0.95 8.27
N ALA A 74 -4.14 -1.17 7.02
CA ALA A 74 -3.76 -0.27 5.92
C ALA A 74 -4.38 1.13 6.07
N ASN A 75 -5.63 1.22 6.53
CA ASN A 75 -6.29 2.50 6.76
C ASN A 75 -5.78 3.19 8.02
N GLY A 76 -5.47 2.45 9.09
CA GLY A 76 -4.82 3.00 10.28
C GLY A 76 -3.46 3.61 9.95
N ALA A 77 -2.61 2.88 9.24
CA ALA A 77 -1.32 3.40 8.79
C ALA A 77 -1.47 4.64 7.89
N LEU A 78 -2.48 4.64 7.00
CA LEU A 78 -2.76 5.79 6.15
C LEU A 78 -3.23 7.01 6.95
N GLU A 79 -4.09 6.81 7.94
CA GLU A 79 -4.58 7.88 8.81
C GLU A 79 -3.43 8.48 9.62
N ASP A 80 -2.59 7.64 10.24
CA ASP A 80 -1.40 8.08 11.00
C ASP A 80 -0.49 8.97 10.14
N ASP A 81 -0.18 8.54 8.91
CA ASP A 81 0.69 9.31 8.01
C ASP A 81 0.01 10.59 7.46
N VAL A 82 -1.30 10.56 7.22
CA VAL A 82 -2.06 11.75 6.79
C VAL A 82 -2.10 12.78 7.92
N SER A 83 -2.32 12.37 9.17
CA SER A 83 -2.34 13.28 10.32
C SER A 83 -1.01 14.02 10.48
N VAL A 84 0.13 13.33 10.32
CA VAL A 84 1.46 13.98 10.33
C VAL A 84 1.58 15.02 9.23
N LEU A 85 1.17 14.69 8.00
CA LEU A 85 1.22 15.64 6.88
C LEU A 85 0.31 16.86 7.07
N GLU A 86 -0.86 16.68 7.69
CA GLU A 86 -1.77 17.78 8.00
C GLU A 86 -1.19 18.72 9.05
N GLU A 87 -0.49 18.20 10.06
CA GLU A 87 0.27 18.99 11.04
C GLU A 87 1.36 19.84 10.38
N ASP A 88 2.00 19.32 9.33
CA ASP A 88 2.98 20.04 8.49
C ASP A 88 2.34 20.99 7.46
N GLY A 89 1.01 21.17 7.51
CA GLY A 89 0.25 22.10 6.66
C GLY A 89 -0.11 21.56 5.28
N ASN A 90 0.11 20.26 5.01
CA ASN A 90 -0.26 19.62 3.77
C ASN A 90 -1.70 19.08 3.83
N THR A 91 -2.61 19.73 3.09
CA THR A 91 -4.06 19.45 3.13
C THR A 91 -4.54 18.52 2.00
N LYS A 92 -3.62 17.82 1.32
CA LYS A 92 -4.00 16.90 0.24
C LYS A 92 -4.75 15.70 0.82
N LYS A 93 -6.05 15.61 0.50
CA LYS A 93 -6.87 14.47 0.89
C LYS A 93 -6.50 13.23 0.07
N VAL A 94 -6.10 12.17 0.76
CA VAL A 94 -5.92 10.84 0.19
C VAL A 94 -7.12 9.97 0.58
N LYS A 95 -7.63 9.19 -0.39
CA LYS A 95 -8.79 8.34 -0.16
C LYS A 95 -8.38 7.09 0.62
N PRO A 96 -9.21 6.60 1.55
CA PRO A 96 -8.96 5.34 2.25
C PRO A 96 -8.91 4.16 1.28
N PHE A 97 -8.38 3.04 1.75
CA PHE A 97 -8.51 1.75 1.12
C PHE A 97 -9.94 1.22 1.27
N LEU A 98 -10.52 0.74 0.18
CA LEU A 98 -11.90 0.23 0.14
C LEU A 98 -11.92 -1.27 -0.12
N ARG A 99 -12.89 -1.97 0.46
CA ARG A 99 -13.07 -3.40 0.20
C ARG A 99 -13.28 -3.70 -1.29
N ASP A 100 -14.09 -2.89 -1.96
CA ASP A 100 -14.45 -3.09 -3.37
C ASP A 100 -13.27 -2.97 -4.34
N GLU A 101 -12.25 -2.17 -4.02
CA GLU A 101 -11.05 -2.10 -4.88
C GLU A 101 -10.19 -3.36 -4.76
N LEU A 102 -10.30 -4.11 -3.65
CA LEU A 102 -9.57 -5.36 -3.43
C LEU A 102 -10.34 -6.59 -3.93
N LEU A 103 -11.68 -6.58 -3.85
CA LEU A 103 -12.50 -7.70 -4.32
C LEU A 103 -12.56 -7.80 -5.85
N LYS A 104 -12.70 -6.68 -6.58
CA LYS A 104 -12.85 -6.72 -8.05
C LYS A 104 -11.67 -7.39 -8.79
N PRO A 105 -10.40 -7.15 -8.42
CA PRO A 105 -9.28 -7.87 -9.01
C PRO A 105 -9.24 -9.34 -8.58
N LEU A 106 -9.68 -9.64 -7.35
CA LEU A 106 -9.71 -11.00 -6.81
C LEU A 106 -10.73 -11.86 -7.56
N GLU A 107 -11.93 -11.32 -7.79
CA GLU A 107 -12.98 -11.95 -8.58
C GLU A 107 -12.50 -12.21 -10.01
N ARG A 108 -11.81 -11.25 -10.65
CA ARG A 108 -11.23 -11.46 -11.98
C ARG A 108 -10.17 -12.56 -11.97
N TYR A 109 -9.35 -12.64 -10.93
CA TYR A 109 -8.33 -13.68 -10.78
C TYR A 109 -8.95 -15.08 -10.66
N PHE A 110 -10.01 -15.25 -9.86
CA PHE A 110 -10.65 -16.55 -9.64
C PHE A 110 -11.68 -16.93 -10.71
N PHE A 111 -12.50 -15.99 -11.18
CA PHE A 111 -13.64 -16.26 -12.06
C PHE A 111 -13.39 -15.89 -13.53
N GLY A 112 -12.33 -15.13 -13.83
CA GLY A 112 -11.93 -14.78 -15.20
C GLY A 112 -11.31 -15.94 -15.98
N HIS A 113 -11.05 -17.08 -15.33
CA HIS A 113 -10.55 -18.31 -15.97
C HIS A 113 -11.69 -19.28 -16.37
N SER A 114 -12.95 -18.93 -16.12
CA SER A 114 -14.11 -19.77 -16.44
C SER A 114 -14.78 -19.36 -17.76
N ALA A 115 -14.00 -19.24 -18.83
CA ALA A 115 -14.50 -19.23 -20.22
C ALA A 115 -13.33 -19.29 -21.20
N SER A 116 -12.76 -20.48 -21.41
CA SER A 116 -12.21 -20.98 -22.70
C SER A 116 -11.82 -22.44 -22.53
#